data_AF-A0A2V2E4G0-F1
#
_entry.id   AF-A0A2V2E4G0-F1
#
_cell.length_a   1.000
_cell.length_b   1.000
_cell.length_c   1.000
_cell.angle_alpha   90.00
_cell.angle_beta   90.00
_cell.angle_gamma   90.00
#
_symmetry.space_group_name_H-M   'P 1'
#
loop_
_entity.id
_entity.type
_entity.pdbx_description
1 polymer ?
#
loop_
_entity_poly.entity_id
_entity_poly.type
_entity_poly.pdbx_seq_one_letter_code
_entity_poly.pdbx_strand_id
1 'polypeptide(L)'
;MNERTKQPAGREAVNAALRQLMSEGVEVNTGEGTEGEEEISLAEKVREAYEGSIEYRLGCQIMDGLTQGYALTSDDAEAMLTGEYAPKSSEIVGARAAETLKRMEKDGRLARGIESYLADGEFLQMLRQMPAELAIRIKEAEWAAEGAKNARSDGERDAIEKLKARQALPTPMRTIIPVSAEPDFSTMSSEEFARFKRRRFGQ
;
A
#
# COMPACT_ATOMS: atom_id res chain seq x y z
N MET A 1 -47.09 32.11 -38.12
CA MET A 1 -47.36 30.66 -38.03
C MET A 1 -46.02 29.96 -38.17
N ASN A 2 -45.44 29.44 -37.08
CA ASN A 2 -44.13 28.78 -37.10
C ASN A 2 -44.32 27.26 -37.15
N GLU A 3 -44.03 26.67 -38.31
CA GLU A 3 -44.06 25.24 -38.53
C GLU A 3 -42.84 24.59 -37.87
N ARG A 4 -43.08 23.79 -36.84
CA ARG A 4 -42.06 22.91 -36.26
C ARG A 4 -41.75 21.81 -37.27
N THR A 5 -40.51 21.78 -37.77
CA THR A 5 -39.94 20.63 -38.47
C THR A 5 -39.94 19.43 -37.51
N LYS A 6 -40.95 18.56 -37.62
CA LYS A 6 -40.97 17.26 -36.96
C LYS A 6 -39.85 16.42 -37.56
N GLN A 7 -38.82 16.12 -36.77
CA GLN A 7 -37.89 15.04 -37.09
C GLN A 7 -38.68 13.72 -37.24
N PRO A 8 -38.45 12.93 -38.29
CA PRO A 8 -39.11 11.64 -38.45
C PRO A 8 -38.69 10.72 -37.30
N ALA A 9 -39.66 10.31 -36.49
CA ALA A 9 -39.44 9.45 -35.34
C ALA A 9 -39.04 8.05 -35.79
N GLY A 10 -37.88 7.58 -35.31
CA GLY A 10 -37.42 6.19 -35.28
C GLY A 10 -37.58 5.41 -36.59
N ARG A 11 -38.76 4.83 -36.82
CA ARG A 11 -39.06 3.95 -37.96
C ARG A 11 -38.93 4.60 -39.33
N GLU A 12 -39.31 5.88 -39.47
CA GLU A 12 -39.17 6.58 -40.75
C GLU A 12 -37.70 6.88 -41.09
N ALA A 13 -36.91 7.23 -40.08
CA ALA A 13 -35.47 7.47 -40.24
C ALA A 13 -34.72 6.16 -40.59
N VAL A 14 -35.08 5.05 -39.94
CA VAL A 14 -34.53 3.72 -40.23
C VAL A 14 -34.89 3.26 -41.64
N ASN A 15 -36.15 3.42 -42.06
CA ASN A 15 -36.58 3.07 -43.42
C ASN A 15 -35.93 3.95 -44.51
N ALA A 16 -35.67 5.22 -44.22
CA ALA A 16 -34.94 6.10 -45.13
C ALA A 16 -33.47 5.67 -45.28
N ALA A 17 -32.81 5.32 -44.17
CA ALA A 17 -31.44 4.81 -44.16
C ALA A 17 -31.33 3.46 -44.89
N LEU A 18 -32.29 2.56 -44.70
CA LEU A 18 -32.34 1.26 -45.38
C LEU A 18 -32.43 1.43 -46.90
N ARG A 19 -33.28 2.36 -47.37
CA ARG A 19 -33.42 2.68 -48.80
C ARG A 19 -32.14 3.29 -49.39
N GLN A 20 -31.43 4.10 -48.61
CA GLN A 20 -30.17 4.69 -49.03
C GLN A 20 -29.09 3.61 -49.21
N LEU A 21 -28.98 2.66 -48.27
CA LEU A 21 -28.03 1.55 -48.36
C LEU A 21 -28.31 0.61 -49.54
N MET A 22 -29.59 0.35 -49.87
CA MET A 22 -29.96 -0.42 -51.07
C MET A 22 -29.61 0.33 -52.37
N SER A 23 -29.68 1.67 -52.38
CA SER A 23 -29.29 2.48 -53.55
C SER A 23 -27.78 2.51 -53.78
N GLU A 24 -26.99 2.24 -52.74
CA GLU A 24 -25.53 2.14 -52.79
C GLU A 24 -25.05 0.70 -53.14
N GLY A 25 -25.97 -0.21 -53.46
CA GLY A 25 -25.66 -1.56 -53.93
C GLY A 25 -25.29 -2.55 -52.83
N VAL A 26 -25.63 -2.26 -51.58
CA VAL A 26 -25.42 -3.17 -50.45
C VAL A 26 -26.56 -4.20 -50.39
N GLU A 27 -26.24 -5.48 -50.53
CA GLU A 27 -27.21 -6.58 -50.35
C GLU A 27 -27.62 -6.67 -48.87
N VAL A 28 -28.82 -6.19 -48.55
CA VAL A 28 -29.43 -6.34 -47.23
C VAL A 28 -30.34 -7.56 -47.28
N ASN A 29 -29.91 -8.69 -46.69
CA ASN A 29 -30.76 -9.85 -46.50
C ASN A 29 -31.84 -9.51 -45.46
N THR A 30 -33.05 -9.18 -45.91
CA THR A 30 -34.24 -9.13 -45.05
C THR A 30 -34.74 -10.56 -44.85
N GLY A 31 -34.09 -11.29 -43.95
CA GLY A 31 -34.63 -12.54 -43.43
C GLY A 31 -35.88 -12.24 -42.63
N GLU A 32 -37.04 -12.73 -43.10
CA GLU A 32 -38.25 -12.83 -42.29
C GLU A 32 -38.00 -13.85 -41.18
N GLY A 33 -37.68 -13.36 -39.98
CA GLY A 33 -37.42 -14.17 -38.78
C GLY A 33 -37.91 -13.43 -37.53
N THR A 34 -38.57 -14.17 -36.64
CA THR A 34 -39.30 -13.70 -35.45
C THR A 34 -38.50 -12.74 -34.56
N GLU A 35 -38.93 -11.47 -34.55
CA GLU A 35 -38.16 -10.27 -34.12
C GLU A 35 -37.78 -10.18 -32.63
N GLY A 36 -38.17 -11.12 -31.75
CA GLY A 36 -37.92 -11.01 -30.30
C GLY A 36 -36.81 -11.92 -29.74
N GLU A 37 -36.64 -13.11 -30.31
CA GLU A 37 -35.68 -14.11 -29.80
C GLU A 37 -34.28 -13.92 -30.41
N GLU A 38 -34.20 -13.43 -31.65
CA GLU A 38 -32.94 -13.19 -32.34
C GLU A 38 -32.15 -12.00 -31.79
N GLU A 39 -32.83 -10.92 -31.36
CA GLU A 39 -32.21 -9.73 -30.74
C GLU A 39 -31.55 -10.05 -29.41
N ILE A 40 -32.20 -10.87 -28.56
CA ILE A 40 -31.65 -11.33 -27.28
C ILE A 40 -30.43 -12.24 -27.53
N SER A 41 -30.53 -13.13 -28.52
CA SER A 41 -29.41 -13.99 -28.96
C SER A 41 -28.22 -13.17 -29.48
N LEU A 42 -28.47 -12.08 -30.20
CA LEU A 42 -27.40 -11.23 -30.74
C LEU A 42 -26.73 -10.40 -29.64
N ALA A 43 -27.51 -9.83 -28.73
CA ALA A 43 -26.99 -9.10 -27.57
C ALA A 43 -26.16 -10.00 -26.65
N GLU A 44 -26.59 -11.25 -26.45
CA GLU A 44 -25.87 -12.22 -25.65
C GLU A 44 -24.54 -12.65 -26.30
N LYS A 45 -24.54 -12.89 -27.62
CA LYS A 45 -23.29 -13.17 -28.37
C LYS A 45 -22.31 -11.98 -28.34
N VAL A 46 -22.82 -10.75 -28.43
CA VAL A 46 -21.99 -9.54 -28.32
C VAL A 46 -21.43 -9.38 -26.90
N ARG A 47 -22.24 -9.65 -25.86
CA ARG A 47 -21.79 -9.65 -24.47
C ARG A 47 -20.69 -10.68 -24.24
N GLU A 48 -20.90 -11.92 -24.67
CA GLU A 48 -19.93 -13.01 -24.52
C GLU A 48 -18.62 -12.74 -25.26
N ALA A 49 -18.70 -12.17 -26.48
CA ALA A 49 -17.52 -11.75 -27.23
C ALA A 49 -16.75 -10.61 -26.53
N TYR A 50 -17.46 -9.66 -25.91
CA TYR A 50 -16.85 -8.59 -25.13
C TYR A 50 -16.24 -9.09 -23.82
N GLU A 51 -16.93 -9.95 -23.08
CA GLU A 51 -16.40 -10.57 -21.84
C GLU A 51 -15.18 -11.46 -22.11
N GLY A 52 -15.11 -12.08 -23.30
CA GLY A 52 -13.94 -12.84 -23.75
C GLY A 52 -12.75 -12.00 -24.20
N SER A 53 -12.95 -10.70 -24.45
CA SER A 53 -11.92 -9.78 -24.93
C SER A 53 -10.78 -9.62 -23.93
N ILE A 54 -9.61 -9.19 -24.43
CA ILE A 54 -8.43 -8.96 -23.59
C ILE A 54 -8.66 -7.72 -22.72
N GLU A 55 -9.33 -6.72 -23.28
CA GLU A 55 -9.66 -5.44 -22.66
C GLU A 55 -10.55 -5.64 -21.44
N TYR A 56 -11.62 -6.42 -21.56
CA TYR A 56 -12.52 -6.72 -20.44
C TYR A 56 -11.78 -7.44 -19.31
N ARG A 57 -11.02 -8.48 -19.65
CA ARG A 57 -10.25 -9.26 -18.67
C ARG A 57 -9.20 -8.42 -17.96
N LEU A 58 -8.47 -7.58 -18.70
CA LEU A 58 -7.49 -6.66 -18.13
C LEU A 58 -8.18 -5.64 -17.22
N GLY A 59 -9.33 -5.12 -17.64
CA GLY A 59 -10.18 -4.24 -16.82
C GLY A 59 -10.56 -4.89 -15.49
N CYS A 60 -11.06 -6.12 -15.51
CA CYS A 60 -11.37 -6.88 -14.30
C CYS A 60 -10.13 -7.09 -13.41
N GLN A 61 -8.99 -7.47 -13.97
CA GLN A 61 -7.75 -7.66 -13.21
C GLN A 61 -7.27 -6.38 -12.53
N ILE A 62 -7.38 -5.24 -13.21
CA ILE A 62 -7.02 -3.94 -12.63
C ILE A 62 -8.00 -3.58 -11.50
N MET A 63 -9.31 -3.75 -11.72
CA MET A 63 -10.33 -3.49 -10.71
C MET A 63 -10.19 -4.40 -9.49
N ASP A 64 -9.94 -5.69 -9.70
CA ASP A 64 -9.66 -6.64 -8.62
C ASP A 64 -8.39 -6.27 -7.86
N GLY A 65 -7.33 -5.87 -8.56
CA GLY A 65 -6.10 -5.40 -7.92
C GLY A 65 -6.31 -4.13 -7.08
N LEU A 66 -7.11 -3.19 -7.57
CA LEU A 66 -7.43 -1.96 -6.84
C LEU A 66 -8.31 -2.24 -5.61
N THR A 67 -9.34 -3.05 -5.76
CA THR A 67 -10.28 -3.37 -4.68
C THR A 67 -9.68 -4.31 -3.64
N GLN A 68 -8.98 -5.37 -4.05
CA GLN A 68 -8.39 -6.36 -3.13
C GLN A 68 -7.04 -5.89 -2.56
N GLY A 69 -6.16 -5.37 -3.41
CA GLY A 69 -4.81 -4.96 -3.02
C GLY A 69 -4.81 -3.67 -2.19
N TYR A 70 -5.71 -2.75 -2.52
CA TYR A 70 -5.83 -1.48 -1.80
C TYR A 70 -7.11 -1.37 -0.99
N ALA A 71 -7.91 -2.43 -0.80
CA ALA A 71 -9.14 -2.38 0.00
C ALA A 71 -10.08 -1.21 -0.40
N LEU A 72 -10.06 -0.84 -1.68
CA LEU A 72 -10.93 0.21 -2.23
C LEU A 72 -12.31 -0.34 -2.50
N THR A 73 -13.33 0.51 -2.42
CA THR A 73 -14.65 0.17 -2.98
C THR A 73 -14.56 0.17 -4.51
N SER A 74 -15.49 -0.53 -5.16
CA SER A 74 -15.56 -0.56 -6.63
C SER A 74 -15.68 0.85 -7.21
N ASP A 75 -16.54 1.69 -6.61
CA ASP A 75 -16.75 3.08 -7.02
C ASP A 75 -15.48 3.93 -6.89
N ASP A 76 -14.68 3.68 -5.84
CA ASP A 76 -13.42 4.41 -5.62
C ASP A 76 -12.36 4.01 -6.63
N ALA A 77 -12.28 2.71 -6.95
CA ALA A 77 -11.39 2.18 -7.97
C ALA A 77 -11.76 2.69 -9.37
N GLU A 78 -13.06 2.72 -9.69
CA GLU A 78 -13.56 3.27 -10.96
C GLU A 78 -13.20 4.74 -11.12
N ALA A 79 -13.48 5.56 -10.09
CA ALA A 79 -13.16 6.99 -10.11
C ALA A 79 -11.65 7.27 -10.28
N MET A 80 -10.79 6.39 -9.78
CA MET A 80 -9.34 6.48 -10.00
C MET A 80 -8.95 6.19 -11.46
N LEU A 81 -9.61 5.23 -12.11
CA LEU A 81 -9.32 4.84 -13.50
C LEU A 81 -9.89 5.83 -14.51
N THR A 82 -11.05 6.41 -14.25
CA THR A 82 -11.70 7.40 -15.12
C THR A 82 -11.12 8.81 -14.96
N GLY A 83 -10.27 9.03 -13.95
CA GLY A 83 -9.73 10.34 -13.61
C GLY A 83 -10.72 11.27 -12.93
N GLU A 84 -11.93 10.78 -12.59
CA GLU A 84 -12.94 11.50 -11.82
C GLU A 84 -12.53 11.74 -10.36
N TYR A 85 -11.48 11.04 -9.90
CA TYR A 85 -10.82 11.30 -8.63
C TYR A 85 -10.11 12.67 -8.55
N ALA A 86 -10.07 13.44 -9.63
CA ALA A 86 -9.79 14.87 -9.58
C ALA A 86 -11.10 15.70 -9.63
N PRO A 87 -11.90 15.79 -8.54
CA PRO A 87 -13.01 16.72 -8.49
C PRO A 87 -12.51 18.13 -8.82
N LYS A 88 -13.18 18.78 -9.76
CA LYS A 88 -12.86 20.18 -10.13
C LYS A 88 -13.07 21.15 -8.96
N SER A 89 -13.84 20.77 -7.93
CA SER A 89 -14.07 21.56 -6.71
C SER A 89 -13.46 20.91 -5.47
N SER A 90 -12.73 21.73 -4.70
CA SER A 90 -12.10 21.34 -3.43
C SER A 90 -13.12 20.98 -2.34
N GLU A 91 -14.35 21.48 -2.44
CA GLU A 91 -15.43 21.22 -1.48
C GLU A 91 -15.87 19.76 -1.48
N ILE A 92 -15.93 19.12 -2.66
CA ILE A 92 -16.31 17.71 -2.79
C ILE A 92 -15.22 16.81 -2.20
N VAL A 93 -13.95 17.13 -2.48
CA VAL A 93 -12.79 16.44 -1.88
C VAL A 93 -12.85 16.54 -0.37
N GLY A 94 -13.07 17.76 0.15
CA GLY A 94 -13.15 18.03 1.58
C GLY A 94 -14.30 17.28 2.26
N ALA A 95 -15.50 17.32 1.70
CA ALA A 95 -16.68 16.65 2.28
C ALA A 95 -16.49 15.13 2.36
N ARG A 96 -16.05 14.50 1.27
CA ARG A 96 -15.80 13.06 1.21
C ARG A 96 -14.67 12.63 2.14
N ALA A 97 -13.56 13.37 2.14
CA ALA A 97 -12.45 13.10 3.05
C ALA A 97 -12.87 13.24 4.51
N ALA A 98 -13.65 14.28 4.85
CA ALA A 98 -14.16 14.50 6.19
C ALA A 98 -15.09 13.38 6.67
N GLU A 99 -16.02 12.93 5.83
CA GLU A 99 -16.89 11.79 6.16
C GLU A 99 -16.07 10.51 6.42
N THR A 100 -15.10 10.24 5.55
CA THR A 100 -14.25 9.06 5.67
C THR A 100 -13.37 9.11 6.92
N LEU A 101 -12.72 10.24 7.18
CA LEU A 101 -11.88 10.47 8.37
C LEU A 101 -12.70 10.34 9.66
N LYS A 102 -13.89 10.94 9.70
CA LYS A 102 -14.79 10.86 10.85
C LYS A 102 -15.27 9.43 11.11
N ARG A 103 -15.57 8.67 10.05
CA ARG A 103 -15.91 7.25 10.16
C ARG A 103 -14.73 6.45 10.73
N MET A 104 -13.53 6.62 10.16
CA MET A 104 -12.34 5.88 10.60
C MET A 104 -11.92 6.21 12.02
N GLU A 105 -12.07 7.46 12.46
CA GLU A 105 -11.84 7.85 13.86
C GLU A 105 -12.83 7.17 14.80
N LYS A 106 -14.13 7.18 14.45
CA LYS A 106 -15.17 6.49 15.23
C LYS A 106 -14.90 4.98 15.34
N ASP A 107 -14.39 4.37 14.27
CA ASP A 107 -14.07 2.95 14.21
C ASP A 107 -12.71 2.62 14.86
N GLY A 108 -11.97 3.61 15.37
CA GLY A 108 -10.66 3.42 15.99
C GLY A 108 -9.58 2.91 15.01
N ARG A 109 -9.76 3.17 13.72
CA ARG A 109 -8.86 2.70 12.65
C ARG A 109 -7.69 3.64 12.35
N LEU A 110 -7.65 4.81 12.99
CA LEU A 110 -6.56 5.78 12.84
C LEU A 110 -5.49 5.53 13.88
N ALA A 111 -4.22 5.48 13.46
CA ALA A 111 -3.08 5.33 14.38
C ALA A 111 -2.83 6.59 15.23
N ARG A 112 -3.28 7.76 14.78
CA ARG A 112 -3.16 9.05 15.47
C ARG A 112 -4.50 9.79 15.48
N GLY A 113 -4.61 10.89 16.23
CA GLY A 113 -5.79 11.76 16.18
C GLY A 113 -5.91 12.44 14.81
N ILE A 114 -7.14 12.71 14.36
CA ILE A 114 -7.41 13.33 13.05
C ILE A 114 -6.59 14.61 12.84
N GLU A 115 -6.47 15.45 13.87
CA GLU A 115 -5.73 16.71 13.82
C GLU A 115 -4.28 16.55 13.37
N SER A 116 -3.65 15.41 13.69
CA SER A 116 -2.27 15.12 13.27
C SER A 116 -2.15 14.90 11.76
N TYR A 117 -3.19 14.36 11.12
CA TYR A 117 -3.23 14.17 9.67
C TYR A 117 -3.58 15.49 8.97
N LEU A 118 -4.56 16.23 9.48
CA LEU A 118 -4.99 17.49 8.89
C LEU A 118 -3.93 18.62 8.98
N ALA A 119 -3.04 18.55 9.98
CA ALA A 119 -1.90 19.45 10.08
C ALA A 119 -0.83 19.21 9.00
N ASP A 120 -0.83 18.05 8.34
CA ASP A 120 0.15 17.69 7.31
C ASP A 120 -0.31 18.16 5.93
N GLY A 121 0.43 19.13 5.37
CA GLY A 121 0.15 19.66 4.04
C GLY A 121 0.32 18.64 2.91
N GLU A 122 1.21 17.65 3.05
CA GLU A 122 1.36 16.58 2.06
C GLU A 122 0.17 15.64 2.08
N PHE A 123 -0.36 15.34 3.26
CA PHE A 123 -1.58 14.55 3.40
C PHE A 123 -2.76 15.22 2.68
N LEU A 124 -2.91 16.54 2.84
CA LEU A 124 -3.95 17.31 2.13
C LEU A 124 -3.77 17.25 0.60
N GLN A 125 -2.53 17.19 0.09
CA GLN A 125 -2.29 16.98 -1.34
C GLN A 125 -2.65 15.57 -1.78
N MET A 126 -2.36 14.54 -0.98
CA MET A 126 -2.75 13.16 -1.26
C MET A 126 -4.27 13.03 -1.36
N LEU A 127 -5.04 13.66 -0.45
CA LEU A 127 -6.50 13.64 -0.49
C LEU A 127 -7.10 14.17 -1.80
N ARG A 128 -6.39 15.03 -2.52
CA ARG A 128 -6.82 15.55 -3.83
C ARG A 128 -6.58 14.58 -4.98
N GLN A 129 -5.76 13.56 -4.77
CA GLN A 129 -5.29 12.63 -5.80
C GLN A 129 -5.79 11.21 -5.56
N MET A 130 -6.17 10.85 -4.33
CA MET A 130 -6.55 9.49 -3.96
C MET A 130 -7.54 9.40 -2.78
N PRO A 131 -8.20 8.24 -2.60
CA PRO A 131 -9.05 7.93 -1.45
C PRO A 131 -8.41 8.22 -0.10
N ALA A 132 -9.20 8.78 0.82
CA ALA A 132 -8.73 9.12 2.17
C ALA A 132 -8.18 7.89 2.91
N GLU A 133 -8.82 6.72 2.76
CA GLU A 133 -8.32 5.47 3.37
C GLU A 133 -6.96 5.03 2.81
N LEU A 134 -6.67 5.33 1.54
CA LEU A 134 -5.38 5.05 0.93
C LEU A 134 -4.32 6.06 1.40
N ALA A 135 -4.66 7.35 1.40
CA ALA A 135 -3.79 8.42 1.87
C ALA A 135 -3.37 8.21 3.34
N ILE A 136 -4.29 7.79 4.20
CA ILE A 136 -4.01 7.48 5.62
C ILE A 136 -3.00 6.35 5.72
N ARG A 137 -3.21 5.24 5.01
CA ARG A 137 -2.29 4.09 5.06
C ARG A 137 -0.88 4.44 4.58
N ILE A 138 -0.77 5.25 3.53
CA ILE A 138 0.53 5.73 3.04
C ILE A 138 1.21 6.56 4.13
N LYS A 139 0.51 7.53 4.73
CA LYS A 139 1.09 8.36 5.80
C LYS A 139 1.45 7.58 7.05
N GLU A 140 0.64 6.60 7.45
CA GLU A 140 0.96 5.72 8.57
C GLU A 140 2.21 4.87 8.30
N ALA A 141 2.33 4.33 7.08
CA ALA A 141 3.50 3.59 6.65
C ALA A 141 4.76 4.47 6.61
N GLU A 142 4.65 5.71 6.12
CA GLU A 142 5.74 6.69 6.14
C GLU A 142 6.19 7.02 7.56
N TRP A 143 5.26 7.29 8.47
CA TRP A 143 5.60 7.56 9.87
C TRP A 143 6.21 6.35 10.57
N ALA A 144 5.74 5.13 10.27
CA ALA A 144 6.34 3.91 10.80
C ALA A 144 7.78 3.72 10.28
N ALA A 145 8.01 3.97 8.99
CA ALA A 145 9.34 3.91 8.39
C ALA A 145 10.28 4.97 8.98
N GLU A 146 9.79 6.19 9.20
CA GLU A 146 10.56 7.28 9.80
C GLU A 146 10.90 6.99 11.27
N GLY A 147 9.95 6.48 12.04
CA GLY A 147 10.19 6.02 13.41
C GLY A 147 11.27 4.94 13.47
N ALA A 148 11.24 3.98 12.55
CA ALA A 148 12.25 2.93 12.47
C ALA A 148 13.64 3.45 12.10
N LYS A 149 13.73 4.44 11.20
CA LYS A 149 15.01 5.08 10.85
C LYS A 149 15.61 5.85 12.02
N ASN A 150 14.79 6.63 12.72
CA ASN A 150 15.24 7.41 13.87
C ASN A 150 15.72 6.51 15.01
N ALA A 151 15.00 5.42 15.32
CA ALA A 151 15.43 4.45 16.31
C ALA A 151 16.79 3.79 15.97
N ARG A 152 17.04 3.51 14.68
CA ARG A 152 18.34 2.98 14.23
C ARG A 152 19.45 4.02 14.40
N SER A 153 19.21 5.25 13.97
CA SER A 153 20.16 6.37 14.10
C SER A 153 20.54 6.64 15.56
N ASP A 154 19.56 6.63 16.47
CA ASP A 154 19.82 6.85 17.89
C ASP A 154 20.57 5.67 18.53
N GLY A 155 20.26 4.43 18.14
CA GLY A 155 21.03 3.25 18.55
C GLY A 155 22.49 3.28 18.04
N GLU A 156 22.71 3.75 16.81
CA GLU A 156 24.06 3.93 16.26
C GLU A 156 24.85 5.00 17.02
N ARG A 157 24.19 6.13 17.36
CA ARG A 157 24.80 7.20 18.16
C ARG A 157 25.18 6.72 19.55
N ASP A 158 24.30 5.99 20.24
CA ASP A 158 24.57 5.42 21.56
C ASP A 158 25.73 4.40 21.52
N ALA A 159 25.81 3.57 20.48
CA ALA A 159 26.93 2.65 20.29
C ALA A 159 28.26 3.39 20.10
N ILE A 160 28.28 4.46 19.32
CA ILE A 160 29.47 5.30 19.10
C ILE A 160 29.88 6.01 20.40
N GLU A 161 28.92 6.53 21.18
CA GLU A 161 29.19 7.17 22.47
C GLU A 161 29.81 6.17 23.46
N LYS A 162 29.29 4.95 23.54
CA LYS A 162 29.86 3.87 24.35
C LYS A 162 31.30 3.52 23.94
N LEU A 163 31.61 3.51 22.63
CA LEU A 163 32.97 3.28 22.14
C LEU A 163 33.91 4.43 22.49
N LYS A 164 33.46 5.69 22.34
CA LYS A 164 34.24 6.87 22.75
C LYS A 164 34.52 6.87 24.25
N ALA A 165 33.53 6.54 25.07
CA ALA A 165 33.69 6.43 26.52
C ALA A 165 34.73 5.35 26.90
N ARG A 166 34.75 4.20 26.19
CA ARG A 166 35.76 3.15 26.39
C ARG A 166 37.16 3.59 25.98
N GLN A 167 37.31 4.39 24.93
CA GLN A 167 38.61 4.94 24.52
C GLN A 167 39.13 6.03 25.47
N ALA A 168 38.22 6.75 26.13
CA ALA A 168 38.56 7.76 27.13
C ALA A 168 38.92 7.16 28.51
N LEU A 169 38.62 5.87 28.74
CA LEU A 169 39.12 5.18 29.93
C LEU A 169 40.65 5.03 29.81
N PRO A 170 41.40 5.34 30.88
CA PRO A 170 42.83 5.04 30.92
C PRO A 170 43.05 3.57 30.58
N THR A 171 43.96 3.28 29.64
CA THR A 171 44.33 1.90 29.30
C THR A 171 44.61 1.14 30.59
N PRO A 172 44.03 -0.06 30.80
CA PRO A 172 44.30 -0.83 32.01
C PRO A 172 45.81 -0.96 32.15
N MET A 173 46.35 -0.45 33.25
CA MET A 173 47.77 -0.56 33.54
C MET A 173 48.11 -2.04 33.41
N ARG A 174 48.94 -2.38 32.42
CA ARG A 174 49.56 -3.69 32.37
C ARG A 174 50.31 -3.84 33.69
N THR A 175 49.76 -4.59 34.62
CA THR A 175 50.44 -4.97 35.85
C THR A 175 51.57 -5.89 35.44
N ILE A 176 52.74 -5.31 35.15
CA ILE A 176 54.00 -6.04 34.93
C ILE A 176 54.57 -6.55 36.27
N ILE A 177 53.79 -6.47 37.36
CA ILE A 177 54.16 -7.04 38.64
C ILE A 177 53.70 -8.50 38.62
N PRO A 178 54.62 -9.49 38.59
CA PRO A 178 54.22 -10.87 38.81
C PRO A 178 53.63 -10.94 40.22
N VAL A 179 52.36 -11.35 40.31
CA VAL A 179 51.76 -11.78 41.57
C VAL A 179 52.71 -12.84 42.13
N SER A 180 53.35 -12.56 43.27
CA SER A 180 54.11 -13.57 43.98
C SER A 180 53.11 -14.62 44.44
N ALA A 181 52.97 -15.67 43.64
CA ALA A 181 52.29 -16.87 44.06
C ALA A 181 53.17 -17.54 45.12
N GLU A 182 53.07 -17.06 46.37
CA GLU A 182 53.39 -17.93 47.50
C GLU A 182 52.54 -19.19 47.31
N PRO A 183 53.17 -20.39 47.24
CA PRO A 183 52.41 -21.60 47.00
C PRO A 183 51.42 -21.78 48.16
N ASP A 184 50.14 -21.80 47.86
CA ASP A 184 49.11 -22.07 48.85
C ASP A 184 49.14 -23.56 49.22
N PHE A 185 49.59 -23.85 50.44
CA PHE A 185 49.67 -25.21 50.96
C PHE A 185 48.41 -25.62 51.74
N SER A 186 47.36 -24.78 51.77
CA SER A 186 46.14 -25.04 52.55
C SER A 186 45.37 -26.28 52.09
N THR A 187 45.54 -26.68 50.83
CA THR A 187 44.88 -27.85 50.23
C THR A 187 45.77 -29.11 50.19
N MET A 188 47.01 -29.02 50.66
CA MET A 188 47.97 -30.13 50.62
C MET A 188 47.84 -30.98 51.89
N SER A 189 47.82 -32.31 51.73
CA SER A 189 47.85 -33.19 52.91
C SER A 189 49.22 -33.16 53.60
N SER A 190 49.26 -33.45 54.91
CA SER A 190 50.49 -33.42 55.71
C SER A 190 51.60 -34.33 55.15
N GLU A 191 51.23 -35.45 54.52
CA GLU A 191 52.19 -36.38 53.89
C GLU A 191 52.80 -35.80 52.61
N GLU A 192 52.00 -35.13 51.79
CA GLU A 192 52.45 -34.47 50.56
C GLU A 192 53.36 -33.28 50.88
N PHE A 193 53.03 -32.52 51.93
CA PHE A 193 53.87 -31.42 52.41
C PHE A 193 55.23 -31.91 52.95
N ALA A 194 55.25 -33.05 53.67
CA ALA A 194 56.50 -33.65 54.14
C ALA A 194 57.39 -34.15 52.98
N ARG A 195 56.79 -34.68 51.91
CA ARG A 195 57.52 -35.03 50.67
C ARG A 195 58.03 -33.79 49.95
N PHE A 196 57.24 -32.72 49.89
CA PHE A 196 57.67 -31.44 49.32
C PHE A 196 58.87 -30.85 50.07
N LYS A 197 58.82 -30.81 51.41
CA LYS A 197 59.97 -30.35 52.22
C LYS A 197 61.23 -31.18 51.98
N ARG A 198 61.12 -32.52 51.98
CA ARG A 198 62.26 -33.41 51.69
C ARG A 198 62.87 -33.14 50.31
N ARG A 199 62.03 -32.93 49.30
CA ARG A 199 62.49 -32.66 47.92
C ARG A 199 63.13 -31.29 47.75
N ARG A 200 62.62 -30.27 48.45
CA ARG A 200 63.03 -28.87 48.27
C ARG A 200 64.20 -28.48 49.19
N PHE A 201 64.25 -29.04 50.40
CA PHE A 201 65.17 -28.63 51.46
C PHE A 201 66.06 -29.75 52.00
N GLY A 202 65.93 -30.99 51.51
CA GLY A 202 66.96 -32.04 51.64
C GLY A 202 67.41 -32.41 53.06
N GLN A 203 66.53 -32.32 54.06
CA GLN A 203 66.71 -32.96 55.37
C GLN A 203 65.76 -34.14 55.54
#